data_AF-A0A947BP57-F1
#
_entry.id   AF-A0A947BP57-F1
#
_cell.length_a   1.000
_cell.length_b   1.000
_cell.length_c   1.000
_cell.angle_alpha   90.00
_cell.angle_beta   90.00
_cell.angle_gamma   90.00
#
_symmetry.space_group_name_H-M   'P 1'
#
loop_
_entity.id
_entity.type
_entity.pdbx_description
1 polymer ?
#
loop_
_entity_poly.entity_id
_entity_poly.type
_entity_poly.pdbx_seq_one_letter_code
_entity_poly.pdbx_strand_id
1 'polypeptide(L)'
;MKLKNISQIEQAASPARPEFFRLGFALLFIILIIFFAGMQISGVAGGFMLIAAAVIGGYMAMNIGANDVANNVGPAVGSRALTLSGAIIIAAIFEASGALIAGGDVVSTIKQGIIDPGAIGDADTFIWLMMAALLAGAIWLNIATSLGAPVSTTHSIVGGVLGAGIAA
;
A
#
# COMPACT_ATOMS: atom_id res chain seq x y z
N MET A 1 -6.00 12.97 -44.26
CA MET A 1 -5.09 12.24 -43.35
C MET A 1 -5.11 12.73 -41.89
N LYS A 2 -5.60 13.94 -41.56
CA LYS A 2 -5.59 14.48 -40.18
C LYS A 2 -6.78 14.06 -39.28
N LEU A 3 -7.92 13.65 -39.83
CA LEU A 3 -9.13 13.33 -39.05
C LEU A 3 -9.13 11.94 -38.39
N LYS A 4 -8.36 10.99 -38.93
CA LYS A 4 -8.25 9.63 -38.37
C LYS A 4 -7.47 9.60 -37.05
N ASN A 5 -6.61 10.58 -36.81
CA ASN A 5 -5.78 10.64 -35.61
C ASN A 5 -6.51 11.29 -34.43
N ILE A 6 -7.49 12.17 -34.68
CA ILE A 6 -8.26 12.84 -33.63
C ILE A 6 -9.20 11.85 -32.95
N SER A 7 -9.88 10.99 -33.70
CA SER A 7 -10.75 9.95 -33.12
C SER A 7 -9.97 8.86 -32.36
N GLN A 8 -8.71 8.60 -32.74
CA GLN A 8 -7.82 7.71 -31.99
C GLN A 8 -7.36 8.33 -30.67
N ILE A 9 -7.10 9.64 -30.66
CA ILE A 9 -6.78 10.38 -29.43
C ILE A 9 -8.01 10.46 -28.51
N GLU A 10 -9.21 10.63 -29.07
CA GLU A 10 -10.47 10.69 -28.31
C GLU A 10 -10.93 9.31 -27.78
N GLN A 11 -10.65 8.22 -28.50
CA GLN A 11 -10.82 6.85 -27.99
C GLN A 11 -9.78 6.48 -26.93
N ALA A 12 -8.57 7.04 -26.99
CA ALA A 12 -7.56 6.90 -25.94
C ALA A 12 -7.85 7.80 -24.71
N ALA A 13 -8.56 8.93 -24.91
CA ALA A 13 -8.94 9.89 -23.87
C ALA A 13 -10.33 9.65 -23.27
N SER A 14 -11.13 8.75 -23.85
CA SER A 14 -12.34 8.27 -23.18
C SER A 14 -11.91 7.63 -21.85
N PRO A 15 -12.43 8.07 -20.68
CA PRO A 15 -12.06 7.49 -19.40
C PRO A 15 -12.40 6.01 -19.49
N ALA A 16 -11.35 5.21 -19.64
CA ALA A 16 -11.49 3.84 -20.00
C ALA A 16 -12.25 3.17 -18.86
N ARG A 17 -13.30 2.41 -19.18
CA ARG A 17 -14.08 1.60 -18.23
C ARG A 17 -13.23 0.89 -17.14
N PRO A 18 -11.95 0.46 -17.37
CA PRO A 18 -11.10 -0.10 -16.33
C PRO A 18 -10.77 0.82 -15.14
N GLU A 19 -10.69 2.15 -15.33
CA GLU A 19 -10.27 3.06 -14.24
C GLU A 19 -11.32 3.12 -13.13
N PHE A 20 -12.59 3.16 -13.52
CA PHE A 20 -13.71 3.17 -12.59
C PHE A 20 -13.74 1.89 -11.74
N PHE A 21 -13.48 0.72 -12.34
CA PHE A 21 -13.42 -0.53 -11.59
C PHE A 21 -12.23 -0.57 -10.61
N ARG A 22 -11.05 -0.09 -11.03
CA ARG A 22 -9.87 -0.03 -10.14
C ARG A 22 -10.15 0.83 -8.91
N LEU A 23 -10.71 2.03 -9.12
CA LEU A 23 -11.08 2.92 -8.03
C LEU A 23 -12.22 2.34 -7.17
N GLY A 24 -13.20 1.68 -7.79
CA GLY A 24 -14.29 1.00 -7.07
C GLY A 24 -13.79 -0.09 -6.13
N PHE A 25 -12.89 -0.97 -6.60
CA PHE A 25 -12.30 -2.01 -5.75
C PHE A 25 -11.40 -1.43 -4.65
N ALA A 26 -10.66 -0.36 -4.95
CA ALA A 26 -9.87 0.36 -3.97
C ALA A 26 -10.73 0.92 -2.83
N LEU A 27 -11.79 1.65 -3.18
CA LEU A 27 -12.71 2.22 -2.21
C LEU A 27 -13.43 1.15 -1.41
N LEU A 28 -13.87 0.07 -2.06
CA LEU A 28 -14.49 -1.07 -1.38
C LEU A 28 -13.55 -1.68 -0.35
N PHE A 29 -12.28 -1.89 -0.69
CA PHE A 29 -11.28 -2.41 0.24
C PHE A 29 -11.10 -1.51 1.46
N ILE A 30 -11.01 -0.19 1.26
CA ILE A 30 -10.92 0.77 2.36
C ILE A 30 -12.19 0.77 3.23
N ILE A 31 -13.38 0.70 2.63
CA ILE A 31 -14.65 0.61 3.36
C ILE A 31 -14.69 -0.68 4.21
N LEU A 32 -14.23 -1.80 3.66
CA LEU A 32 -14.15 -3.06 4.39
C LEU A 32 -13.20 -2.97 5.58
N ILE A 33 -12.06 -2.29 5.44
CA ILE A 33 -11.14 -2.03 6.55
C ILE A 33 -11.82 -1.17 7.62
N ILE A 34 -12.48 -0.07 7.24
CA ILE A 34 -13.19 0.80 8.19
C ILE A 34 -14.26 0.01 8.95
N PHE A 35 -15.05 -0.78 8.24
CA PHE A 35 -16.10 -1.59 8.84
C PHE A 35 -15.53 -2.65 9.80
N PHE A 36 -14.53 -3.41 9.36
CA PHE A 36 -13.89 -4.44 10.17
C PHE A 36 -13.18 -3.85 11.39
N ALA A 37 -12.37 -2.81 11.20
CA ALA A 37 -11.68 -2.12 12.29
C ALA A 37 -12.68 -1.48 13.27
N GLY A 38 -13.75 -0.86 12.76
CA GLY A 38 -14.80 -0.28 13.58
C GLY A 38 -15.53 -1.31 14.46
N MET A 39 -15.75 -2.52 13.94
CA MET A 39 -16.33 -3.61 14.73
C MET A 39 -15.39 -4.09 15.85
N GLN A 40 -14.08 -4.12 15.61
CA GLN A 40 -13.10 -4.66 16.55
C GLN A 40 -12.63 -3.64 17.60
N ILE A 41 -12.64 -2.36 17.25
CA ILE A 41 -12.05 -1.27 18.07
C ILE A 41 -13.13 -0.48 18.84
N SER A 42 -14.41 -0.84 18.67
CA SER A 42 -15.52 -0.18 19.35
C SER A 42 -15.35 -0.21 20.88
N GLY A 43 -15.41 0.97 21.52
CA GLY A 43 -15.25 1.12 22.97
C GLY A 43 -13.82 1.29 23.47
N VAL A 44 -12.81 1.29 22.59
CA VAL A 44 -11.42 1.57 22.94
C VAL A 44 -11.15 3.08 22.95
N ALA A 45 -10.53 3.59 24.02
CA ALA A 45 -10.06 4.97 24.07
C ALA A 45 -9.03 5.22 22.97
N GLY A 46 -9.20 6.28 22.16
CA GLY A 46 -8.37 6.50 20.96
C GLY A 46 -8.77 5.65 19.75
N GLY A 47 -9.91 4.94 19.80
CA GLY A 47 -10.34 4.04 18.74
C GLY A 47 -10.44 4.67 17.35
N PHE A 48 -10.82 5.95 17.26
CA PHE A 48 -10.82 6.70 16.00
C PHE A 48 -9.44 6.76 15.35
N MET A 49 -8.39 6.95 16.15
CA MET A 49 -7.01 7.04 15.67
C MET A 49 -6.52 5.68 15.18
N LEU A 50 -6.88 4.59 15.86
CA LEU A 50 -6.54 3.24 15.43
C LEU A 50 -7.27 2.84 14.13
N ILE A 51 -8.53 3.27 13.95
CA ILE A 51 -9.26 3.09 12.69
C ILE A 51 -8.57 3.87 11.56
N ALA A 52 -8.16 5.12 11.82
CA ALA A 52 -7.41 5.91 10.84
C ALA A 52 -6.07 5.25 10.47
N ALA A 53 -5.33 4.76 11.46
CA ALA A 53 -4.09 4.02 11.24
C ALA A 53 -4.32 2.75 10.40
N ALA A 54 -5.41 2.02 10.66
CA ALA A 54 -5.78 0.84 9.87
C ALA A 54 -6.10 1.20 8.41
N VAL A 55 -6.81 2.30 8.16
CA VAL A 55 -7.10 2.81 6.81
C VAL A 55 -5.82 3.20 6.07
N ILE A 56 -4.93 3.94 6.73
CA ILE A 56 -3.64 4.35 6.14
C ILE A 56 -2.77 3.11 5.87
N GLY A 57 -2.71 2.16 6.80
CA GLY A 57 -2.01 0.90 6.62
C GLY A 57 -2.59 0.07 5.48
N GLY A 58 -3.92 0.05 5.34
CA GLY A 58 -4.60 -0.58 4.21
C GLY A 58 -4.25 0.06 2.87
N TYR A 59 -4.21 1.39 2.82
CA TYR A 59 -3.76 2.11 1.64
C TYR A 59 -2.28 1.80 1.31
N MET A 60 -1.40 1.74 2.30
CA MET A 60 -0.02 1.28 2.11
C MET A 60 0.04 -0.16 1.57
N ALA A 61 -0.72 -1.09 2.15
CA ALA A 61 -0.75 -2.49 1.74
C ALA A 61 -1.19 -2.66 0.27
N MET A 62 -2.17 -1.87 -0.18
CA MET A 62 -2.56 -1.84 -1.58
C MET A 62 -1.42 -1.39 -2.50
N ASN A 63 -0.68 -0.36 -2.10
CA ASN A 63 0.44 0.16 -2.89
C ASN A 63 1.62 -0.81 -2.92
N ILE A 64 1.90 -1.50 -1.81
CA ILE A 64 2.88 -2.60 -1.77
C ILE A 64 2.48 -3.68 -2.78
N GLY A 65 1.24 -4.16 -2.73
CA GLY A 65 0.77 -5.19 -3.65
C GLY A 65 0.88 -4.77 -5.12
N ALA A 66 0.54 -3.51 -5.44
CA ALA A 66 0.64 -2.98 -6.80
C ALA A 66 2.09 -2.85 -7.30
N ASN A 67 3.01 -2.42 -6.43
CA ASN A 67 4.43 -2.30 -6.76
C ASN A 67 5.12 -3.68 -6.88
N ASP A 68 4.84 -4.58 -5.93
CA ASP A 68 5.59 -5.83 -5.78
C ASP A 68 5.08 -6.94 -6.71
N VAL A 69 3.80 -6.90 -7.12
CA VAL A 69 3.27 -7.89 -8.07
C VAL A 69 4.01 -7.83 -9.42
N ALA A 70 4.42 -6.65 -9.88
CA ALA A 70 5.21 -6.54 -11.10
C ALA A 70 6.58 -7.22 -10.95
N ASN A 71 7.18 -7.14 -9.76
CA ASN A 71 8.50 -7.67 -9.45
C ASN A 71 8.48 -9.20 -9.30
N ASN A 72 7.44 -9.77 -8.68
CA ASN A 72 7.38 -11.21 -8.38
C ASN A 72 6.87 -12.05 -9.57
N VAL A 73 5.86 -11.61 -10.33
CA VAL A 73 5.29 -12.38 -11.44
C VAL A 73 5.85 -12.00 -12.81
N GLY A 74 6.52 -10.85 -12.93
CA GLY A 74 7.06 -10.33 -14.19
C GLY A 74 7.88 -11.35 -14.98
N PRO A 75 8.91 -11.99 -14.39
CA PRO A 75 9.71 -13.00 -15.08
C PRO A 75 8.91 -14.25 -15.49
N ALA A 76 7.98 -14.72 -14.65
CA ALA A 76 7.19 -15.93 -14.93
C ALA A 76 6.18 -15.72 -16.07
N VAL A 77 5.55 -14.54 -16.11
CA VAL A 77 4.63 -14.15 -17.19
C VAL A 77 5.42 -13.77 -18.45
N GLY A 78 6.52 -13.03 -18.31
CA GLY A 78 7.38 -12.59 -19.42
C GLY A 78 8.06 -13.74 -20.16
N SER A 79 8.46 -14.79 -19.45
CA SER A 79 8.99 -16.04 -20.03
C SER A 79 7.91 -16.97 -20.60
N ARG A 80 6.62 -16.62 -20.45
CA ARG A 80 5.45 -17.44 -20.82
C ARG A 80 5.35 -18.75 -20.05
N ALA A 81 6.00 -18.87 -18.88
CA ALA A 81 5.84 -20.01 -18.00
C ALA A 81 4.45 -20.04 -17.34
N LEU A 82 3.88 -18.85 -17.05
CA LEU A 82 2.55 -18.70 -16.47
C LEU A 82 1.72 -17.65 -17.22
N THR A 83 0.40 -17.79 -17.17
CA THR A 83 -0.52 -16.72 -17.58
C THR A 83 -0.57 -15.64 -16.51
N LEU A 84 -0.90 -14.40 -16.90
CA LEU A 84 -1.05 -13.29 -15.94
C LEU A 84 -2.06 -13.62 -14.84
N SER A 85 -3.22 -14.18 -15.20
CA SER A 85 -4.26 -14.55 -14.23
C SER A 85 -3.78 -15.63 -13.25
N GLY A 86 -3.09 -16.67 -13.75
CA GLY A 86 -2.55 -17.72 -12.89
C GLY A 86 -1.49 -17.18 -11.94
N ALA A 87 -0.61 -16.31 -12.44
CA ALA A 87 0.43 -15.70 -11.64
C ALA A 87 -0.13 -14.79 -10.54
N ILE A 88 -1.17 -13.99 -10.82
CA ILE A 88 -1.84 -13.14 -9.83
C ILE A 88 -2.49 -13.97 -8.71
N ILE A 89 -3.15 -15.10 -9.04
CA ILE A 89 -3.77 -15.97 -8.03
C ILE A 89 -2.71 -16.55 -7.09
N ILE A 90 -1.59 -17.03 -7.65
CA ILE A 90 -0.46 -17.55 -6.88
C ILE A 90 0.11 -16.45 -5.98
N ALA A 91 0.39 -15.27 -6.55
CA ALA A 91 0.91 -14.13 -5.81
C ALA A 91 -0.02 -13.75 -4.64
N ALA A 92 -1.33 -13.65 -4.87
CA ALA A 92 -2.28 -13.32 -3.82
C ALA A 92 -2.25 -14.29 -2.64
N ILE A 93 -2.15 -15.61 -2.91
CA ILE A 93 -2.10 -16.64 -1.87
C ILE A 93 -0.78 -16.56 -1.09
N PHE A 94 0.35 -16.54 -1.80
CA PHE A 94 1.67 -16.62 -1.16
C PHE A 94 2.11 -15.31 -0.50
N GLU A 95 1.77 -14.14 -1.07
CA GLU A 95 2.04 -12.84 -0.44
C GLU A 95 1.21 -12.67 0.84
N ALA A 96 -0.09 -12.99 0.80
CA ALA A 96 -0.93 -12.93 1.99
C ALA A 96 -0.48 -13.94 3.06
N SER A 97 -0.16 -15.17 2.66
CA SER A 97 0.36 -16.19 3.58
C SER A 97 1.70 -15.76 4.19
N GLY A 98 2.63 -15.25 3.37
CA GLY A 98 3.93 -14.74 3.80
C GLY A 98 3.80 -13.63 4.84
N ALA A 99 2.92 -12.66 4.58
CA ALA A 99 2.63 -11.58 5.52
C ALA A 99 2.12 -12.10 6.87
N LEU A 100 1.28 -13.14 6.88
CA LEU A 100 0.72 -13.72 8.11
C LEU A 100 1.70 -14.61 8.87
N ILE A 101 2.52 -15.41 8.18
CA ILE A 101 3.41 -16.41 8.82
C ILE A 101 4.78 -15.84 9.17
N ALA A 102 5.30 -14.89 8.39
CA ALA A 102 6.68 -14.40 8.48
C ALA A 102 6.79 -12.87 8.59
N GLY A 103 5.67 -12.13 8.57
CA GLY A 103 5.69 -10.66 8.65
C GLY A 103 6.07 -10.10 10.01
N GLY A 104 6.05 -10.91 11.08
CA GLY A 104 6.26 -10.46 12.45
C GLY A 104 7.61 -9.77 12.69
N ASP A 105 8.70 -10.32 12.14
CA ASP A 105 10.05 -9.77 12.32
C ASP A 105 10.22 -8.41 11.65
N VAL A 106 9.59 -8.23 10.48
CA VAL A 106 9.58 -6.95 9.76
C VAL A 106 8.78 -5.92 10.55
N VAL A 107 7.58 -6.28 11.03
CA VAL A 107 6.76 -5.38 11.87
C VAL A 107 7.50 -4.98 13.15
N SER A 108 8.21 -5.93 13.78
CA SER A 108 9.05 -5.65 14.95
C SER A 108 10.16 -4.65 14.63
N THR A 109 10.84 -4.84 13.51
CA THR A 109 11.90 -3.91 13.08
C THR A 109 11.35 -2.51 12.79
N ILE A 110 10.22 -2.41 12.06
CA ILE A 110 9.63 -1.12 11.70
C ILE A 110 9.13 -0.35 12.95
N LYS A 111 8.54 -1.04 13.93
CA LYS A 111 7.93 -0.36 15.09
C LYS A 111 8.93 0.11 16.16
N GLN A 112 10.11 -0.50 16.28
CA GLN A 112 11.06 -0.17 17.36
C GLN A 112 12.54 -0.31 16.98
N GLY A 113 12.86 -0.87 15.82
CA GLY A 113 14.24 -1.08 15.38
C GLY A 113 14.85 0.09 14.62
N ILE A 114 14.04 1.09 14.22
CA ILE A 114 14.47 2.26 13.45
C ILE A 114 14.57 3.50 14.35
N ILE A 115 13.52 3.74 15.14
CA ILE A 115 13.43 4.81 16.14
C ILE A 115 13.11 4.17 17.49
N ASP A 116 13.65 4.71 18.56
CA ASP A 116 13.38 4.23 19.92
C ASP A 116 12.03 4.81 20.42
N PRO A 117 11.00 3.97 20.63
CA PRO A 117 9.72 4.45 21.15
C PRO A 117 9.85 5.06 22.56
N GLY A 118 10.84 4.64 23.35
CA GLY A 118 11.08 5.18 24.69
C GLY A 118 11.66 6.59 24.70
N ALA A 119 12.19 7.06 23.57
CA ALA A 119 12.64 8.43 23.39
C ALA A 119 11.48 9.39 23.05
N ILE A 120 10.31 8.87 22.67
CA ILE A 120 9.11 9.65 22.37
C ILE A 120 8.26 9.79 23.65
N GLY A 121 8.02 11.03 24.07
CA GLY A 121 7.47 11.33 25.40
C GLY A 121 6.05 10.83 25.68
N ASP A 122 5.26 10.54 24.64
CA ASP A 122 3.91 10.02 24.78
C ASP A 122 3.49 9.12 23.59
N ALA A 123 2.53 8.24 23.87
CA ALA A 123 2.05 7.26 22.90
C ALA A 123 1.25 7.89 21.73
N ASP A 124 0.56 9.00 21.95
CA ASP A 124 -0.24 9.65 20.90
C ASP A 124 0.69 10.25 19.85
N THR A 125 1.75 10.94 20.28
CA THR A 125 2.81 11.43 19.40
C THR A 125 3.42 10.29 18.60
N PHE A 126 3.76 9.17 19.23
CA PHE A 126 4.30 8.01 18.52
C PHE A 126 3.34 7.46 17.46
N ILE A 127 2.04 7.37 17.75
CA ILE A 127 1.03 6.94 16.77
C ILE A 127 0.97 7.91 15.59
N TRP A 128 0.96 9.22 15.84
CA TRP A 128 0.97 10.24 14.79
C TRP A 128 2.19 10.14 13.88
N LEU A 129 3.39 9.94 14.45
CA LEU A 129 4.62 9.75 13.69
C LEU A 129 4.55 8.52 12.79
N MET A 130 4.08 7.39 13.32
CA MET A 130 3.97 6.15 12.55
C MET A 130 2.91 6.24 11.46
N MET A 131 1.78 6.91 11.70
CA MET A 131 0.78 7.18 10.67
C MET A 131 1.33 8.08 9.57
N ALA A 132 2.08 9.14 9.93
CA ALA A 132 2.72 10.02 8.97
C ALA A 132 3.74 9.27 8.10
N ALA A 133 4.56 8.40 8.71
CA ALA A 133 5.50 7.54 7.99
C ALA A 133 4.80 6.59 7.00
N LEU A 134 3.73 5.93 7.43
CA LEU A 134 2.92 5.05 6.57
C LEU A 134 2.29 5.81 5.41
N LEU A 135 1.71 6.98 5.67
CA LEU A 135 1.07 7.80 4.65
C LEU A 135 2.09 8.33 3.63
N ALA A 136 3.24 8.83 4.10
CA ALA A 136 4.32 9.29 3.24
C ALA A 136 4.85 8.16 2.34
N GLY A 137 5.10 6.98 2.93
CA GLY A 137 5.50 5.79 2.17
C GLY A 137 4.46 5.37 1.14
N ALA A 138 3.18 5.37 1.51
CA ALA A 138 2.09 4.98 0.61
C ALA A 138 1.92 5.96 -0.55
N ILE A 139 1.99 7.26 -0.30
CA ILE A 139 1.94 8.30 -1.35
C ILE A 139 3.12 8.14 -2.31
N TRP A 140 4.34 7.96 -1.78
CA TRP A 140 5.52 7.75 -2.61
C TRP A 140 5.40 6.50 -3.48
N LEU A 141 5.01 5.36 -2.89
CA LEU A 141 4.80 4.12 -3.66
C LEU A 141 3.71 4.29 -4.72
N ASN A 142 2.63 4.99 -4.41
CA ASN A 142 1.56 5.24 -5.37
C ASN A 142 2.06 6.04 -6.58
N ILE A 143 2.83 7.10 -6.33
CA ILE A 143 3.46 7.91 -7.38
C ILE A 143 4.42 7.05 -8.20
N ALA A 144 5.34 6.33 -7.57
CA ALA A 144 6.31 5.50 -8.26
C ALA A 144 5.65 4.41 -9.12
N THR A 145 4.64 3.74 -8.57
CA THR A 145 3.85 2.71 -9.28
C THR A 145 3.10 3.32 -10.46
N SER A 146 2.56 4.53 -10.32
CA SER A 146 1.86 5.23 -11.42
C SER A 146 2.80 5.58 -12.58
N LEU A 147 4.08 5.81 -12.28
CA LEU A 147 5.14 6.06 -13.26
C LEU A 147 5.75 4.76 -13.82
N GLY A 148 5.31 3.58 -13.36
CA GLY A 148 5.85 2.29 -13.74
C GLY A 148 7.28 2.05 -13.21
N ALA A 149 7.72 2.81 -12.21
CA ALA A 149 9.05 2.69 -11.62
C ALA A 149 9.03 1.66 -10.47
N PRO A 150 9.76 0.54 -10.58
CA PRO A 150 9.87 -0.41 -9.48
C PRO A 150 10.74 0.19 -8.37
N VAL A 151 10.17 0.36 -7.18
CA VAL A 151 10.88 0.92 -6.02
C VAL A 151 10.84 -0.01 -4.82
N SER A 152 11.74 0.19 -3.86
CA SER A 152 11.77 -0.60 -2.62
C SER A 152 10.72 -0.10 -1.63
N THR A 153 9.77 -0.96 -1.29
CA THR A 153 8.76 -0.72 -0.25
C THR A 153 9.40 -0.58 1.14
N THR A 154 10.40 -1.41 1.44
CA THR A 154 11.18 -1.33 2.70
C THR A 154 11.91 -0.01 2.85
N HIS A 155 12.64 0.46 1.82
CA HIS A 155 13.33 1.76 1.93
C HIS A 155 12.33 2.91 2.07
N SER A 156 11.17 2.80 1.43
CA SER A 156 10.12 3.83 1.51
C SER A 156 9.59 3.97 2.94
N ILE A 157 9.26 2.86 3.61
CA ILE A 157 8.77 2.91 5.00
C ILE A 157 9.87 3.23 6.00
N VAL A 158 11.09 2.69 5.83
CA VAL A 158 12.23 2.99 6.70
C VAL A 158 12.59 4.47 6.65
N GLY A 159 12.63 5.05 5.44
CA GLY A 159 12.86 6.48 5.26
C GLY A 159 11.75 7.34 5.86
N GLY A 160 10.49 6.90 5.75
CA GLY A 160 9.35 7.56 6.38
C GLY A 160 9.44 7.57 7.91
N VAL A 161 9.75 6.41 8.52
CA VAL A 161 9.90 6.28 9.98
C VAL A 161 11.09 7.07 10.50
N LEU A 162 12.23 7.00 9.82
CA LEU A 162 13.42 7.78 10.16
C LEU A 162 13.13 9.29 10.08
N GLY A 163 12.51 9.74 9.00
CA GLY A 163 12.15 11.15 8.82
C GLY A 163 11.17 11.66 9.87
N ALA A 164 10.16 10.85 10.21
CA ALA A 164 9.24 11.16 11.30
C ALA A 164 9.97 11.25 12.65
N GLY A 165 10.85 10.29 12.96
CA GLY A 165 11.61 10.29 14.21
C GLY A 165 12.60 11.45 14.35
N ILE A 166 13.21 11.93 13.26
CA ILE A 166 14.09 13.12 13.28
C ILE A 166 13.28 14.40 13.54
N ALA A 167 12.03 14.44 13.11
CA ALA A 167 11.16 15.61 13.27
C ALA A 167 10.50 15.69 14.66
N ALA A 168 10.50 14.59 15.41
CA ALA A 168 9.93 14.47 16.76
C ALA A 168 10.88 15.01 17.83
#